data_AF-A0A938B394-F1
#
_entry.id   AF-A0A938B394-F1
#
_cell.length_a   1.000
_cell.length_b   1.000
_cell.length_c   1.000
_cell.angle_alpha   90.00
_cell.angle_beta   90.00
_cell.angle_gamma   90.00
#
_symmetry.space_group_name_H-M   'P 1'
#
loop_
_entity.id
_entity.type
_entity.pdbx_description
1 polymer ?
#
loop_
_entity_poly.entity_id
_entity_poly.type
_entity_poly.pdbx_seq_one_letter_code
_entity_poly.pdbx_strand_id
1 'polypeptide(L)'
;MTRIDNYFLSTGTYTDFNIPEIDAMFKEQEKESDPKKREVLLHKIQQIAYDRALFIPLYAWVWHSGVGPRVADASLGKIPLFYYTGPFEDMKLKGQ
;
A
#
# COMPACT_ATOMS: atom_id res chain seq x y z
N MET A 1 1.06 2.68 8.45
CA MET A 1 -0.39 2.87 8.24
C MET A 1 -0.83 1.97 7.10
N THR A 2 -1.71 1.01 7.34
CA THR A 2 -2.18 0.07 6.31
C THR A 2 -3.35 0.71 5.55
N ARG A 3 -3.60 0.31 4.30
CA ARG A 3 -4.76 0.82 3.53
C ARG A 3 -6.11 0.45 4.17
N ILE A 4 -6.15 -0.50 5.09
CA ILE A 4 -7.38 -0.92 5.77
C ILE A 4 -7.87 0.16 6.76
N ASP A 5 -6.94 0.81 7.46
CA ASP A 5 -7.22 1.81 8.50
C ASP A 5 -8.10 2.97 7.97
N ASN A 6 -7.72 3.51 6.81
CA ASN A 6 -8.40 4.66 6.22
C ASN A 6 -9.75 4.35 5.54
N TYR A 7 -9.95 3.10 5.08
CA TYR A 7 -11.02 2.77 4.13
C TYR A 7 -12.04 1.74 4.66
N PHE A 8 -11.69 0.93 5.65
CA PHE A 8 -12.54 -0.15 6.14
C PHE A 8 -12.89 -0.05 7.63
N LEU A 9 -12.13 0.72 8.42
CA LEU A 9 -12.47 0.95 9.82
C LEU A 9 -13.60 1.97 9.95
N SER A 10 -14.45 1.78 10.95
CA SER A 10 -15.54 2.73 11.25
C SER A 10 -15.06 4.14 11.57
N THR A 11 -13.80 4.28 12.03
CA THR A 11 -13.14 5.56 12.30
C THR A 11 -12.29 6.07 11.14
N GLY A 12 -12.30 5.36 10.00
CA GLY A 12 -11.49 5.68 8.84
C GLY A 12 -11.98 6.94 8.12
N THR A 13 -11.03 7.71 7.59
CA THR A 13 -11.29 8.99 6.89
C THR A 13 -12.22 8.83 5.67
N TYR A 14 -12.21 7.67 5.02
CA TYR A 14 -12.97 7.41 3.79
C TYR A 14 -14.05 6.33 3.96
N THR A 15 -14.51 6.11 5.20
CA THR A 15 -15.49 5.07 5.51
C THR A 15 -16.84 5.67 5.87
N ASP A 16 -17.90 5.28 5.16
CA ASP A 16 -19.30 5.67 5.45
C ASP A 16 -20.14 4.52 6.05
N PHE A 17 -19.51 3.38 6.33
CA PHE A 17 -20.15 2.19 6.90
C PHE A 17 -19.49 1.77 8.21
N ASN A 18 -20.21 0.97 9.00
CA ASN A 18 -19.68 0.40 10.23
C ASN A 18 -19.83 -1.12 10.22
N ILE A 19 -18.70 -1.82 10.27
CA ILE A 19 -18.64 -3.28 10.34
C ILE A 19 -17.82 -3.63 11.59
N PRO A 20 -18.47 -3.85 12.75
CA PRO A 20 -17.78 -4.05 14.02
C PRO A 20 -16.80 -5.23 14.01
N GLU A 21 -17.08 -6.25 13.18
CA GLU A 21 -16.21 -7.40 12.98
C GLU A 21 -14.84 -6.98 12.40
N ILE A 22 -14.81 -6.08 11.41
CA ILE A 22 -13.56 -5.56 10.83
C ILE A 22 -12.77 -4.77 11.88
N ASP A 23 -13.44 -3.91 12.65
CA ASP A 23 -12.79 -3.11 13.70
C ASP A 23 -12.16 -4.00 14.79
N ALA A 24 -12.86 -5.08 15.19
CA ALA A 24 -12.36 -6.03 16.18
C ALA A 24 -11.14 -6.80 15.65
N MET A 25 -11.22 -7.34 14.44
CA MET A 25 -10.12 -8.06 13.80
C MET A 25 -8.91 -7.15 13.54
N PHE A 26 -9.14 -5.87 13.23
CA PHE A 26 -8.06 -4.92 13.02
C PHE A 26 -7.30 -4.63 14.32
N LYS A 27 -8.01 -4.49 15.45
CA LYS A 27 -7.37 -4.35 16.77
C LYS A 27 -6.64 -5.61 17.21
N GLU A 28 -7.12 -6.79 16.81
CA GLU A 28 -6.44 -8.06 17.06
C GLU A 28 -5.13 -8.15 16.28
N GLN A 29 -5.15 -7.84 14.99
CA GLN A 29 -3.94 -7.92 14.15
C GLN A 29 -2.84 -6.93 14.60
N GLU A 30 -3.21 -5.77 15.16
CA GLU A 30 -2.23 -4.80 15.71
C GLU A 30 -1.42 -5.37 16.87
N LYS A 31 -2.02 -6.30 17.65
CA LYS A 31 -1.39 -6.93 18.81
C LYS A 31 -0.72 -8.25 18.47
N GLU A 32 -0.98 -8.81 17.29
CA GLU A 32 -0.42 -10.08 16.86
C GLU A 32 1.03 -9.90 16.37
N SER A 33 1.94 -10.61 17.02
CA SER A 33 3.39 -10.56 16.74
C SER A 33 3.81 -11.59 15.69
N ASP A 34 3.12 -12.73 15.59
CA ASP A 34 3.39 -13.78 14.60
C ASP A 34 2.94 -13.29 13.20
N PRO A 35 3.89 -13.12 12.25
CA PRO A 35 3.56 -12.62 10.91
C PRO A 35 2.54 -13.48 10.17
N LYS A 36 2.54 -14.80 10.35
CA LYS A 36 1.63 -15.71 9.65
C LYS A 36 0.21 -15.58 10.19
N LYS A 37 0.06 -15.45 11.50
CA LYS A 37 -1.25 -15.23 12.13
C LYS A 37 -1.81 -13.86 11.76
N ARG A 38 -0.96 -12.82 11.79
CA ARG A 38 -1.33 -11.47 11.37
C ARG A 38 -1.78 -11.43 9.90
N GLU A 39 -1.09 -12.14 9.02
CA GLU A 39 -1.47 -12.26 7.61
C GLU A 39 -2.87 -12.88 7.44
N VAL A 40 -3.16 -13.97 8.16
CA VAL A 40 -4.49 -14.61 8.11
C VAL A 40 -5.61 -13.66 8.56
N LEU A 41 -5.39 -12.87 9.61
CA LEU A 41 -6.35 -11.86 10.06
C LEU A 41 -6.59 -10.79 8.99
N LEU A 42 -5.52 -10.28 8.37
CA LEU A 42 -5.61 -9.27 7.31
C LEU A 42 -6.33 -9.79 6.07
N HIS A 43 -6.07 -11.02 5.64
CA HIS A 43 -6.79 -11.64 4.50
C HIS A 43 -8.27 -11.80 4.79
N LYS A 44 -8.65 -12.19 6.01
CA LYS A 44 -10.07 -12.27 6.39
C LYS A 44 -10.76 -10.91 6.33
N ILE A 45 -10.11 -9.83 6.79
CA ILE A 45 -10.65 -8.47 6.65
C ILE A 45 -10.87 -8.12 5.17
N GLN A 46 -9.88 -8.42 4.31
CA GLN A 46 -9.99 -8.18 2.87
C GLN A 46 -11.11 -9.01 2.22
N GLN A 47 -11.29 -10.25 2.65
CA GLN A 47 -12.37 -11.12 2.17
C GLN A 47 -13.75 -10.55 2.55
N ILE A 48 -13.94 -10.11 3.80
CA ILE A 48 -15.20 -9.46 4.22
C ILE A 48 -15.46 -8.20 3.38
N ALA A 49 -14.42 -7.39 3.14
CA ALA A 49 -14.54 -6.19 2.33
C ALA A 49 -14.94 -6.49 0.88
N TYR A 50 -14.43 -7.58 0.32
CA TYR A 50 -14.78 -8.06 -1.01
C TYR A 50 -16.21 -8.62 -1.05
N ASP A 51 -16.57 -9.54 -0.14
CA ASP A 51 -17.87 -10.21 -0.12
C ASP A 51 -19.04 -9.25 0.12
N ARG A 52 -18.78 -8.17 0.88
CA ARG A 52 -19.76 -7.09 1.12
C ARG A 52 -19.71 -5.96 0.10
N ALA A 53 -18.88 -6.08 -0.94
CA ALA A 53 -18.70 -5.08 -1.99
C ALA A 53 -18.42 -3.66 -1.44
N LEU A 54 -17.55 -3.55 -0.42
CA LEU A 54 -17.22 -2.27 0.22
C LEU A 54 -16.38 -1.34 -0.66
N PHE A 55 -15.81 -1.88 -1.74
CA PHE A 55 -15.08 -1.12 -2.75
C PHE A 55 -15.29 -1.76 -4.12
N ILE A 56 -15.13 -0.95 -5.17
CA ILE A 56 -15.15 -1.40 -6.56
C ILE A 56 -13.76 -1.16 -7.15
N PRO A 57 -12.98 -2.22 -7.47
CA PRO A 57 -11.67 -2.05 -8.08
C PRO A 57 -11.83 -1.60 -9.53
N LEU A 58 -11.49 -0.34 -9.82
CA LEU A 58 -11.58 0.23 -11.17
C LEU A 58 -10.30 0.01 -11.99
N TYR A 59 -9.15 0.32 -11.40
CA TYR A 59 -7.86 0.17 -12.06
C TYR A 59 -6.75 -0.04 -11.02
N ALA A 60 -5.71 -0.77 -11.43
CA ALA A 60 -4.45 -0.81 -10.70
C ALA A 60 -3.58 0.35 -11.17
N TRP A 61 -3.38 1.35 -10.31
CA TRP A 61 -2.49 2.46 -10.63
C TRP A 61 -1.06 1.93 -10.76
N VAL A 62 -0.44 2.15 -11.93
CA VAL A 62 0.98 1.90 -12.15
C VAL A 62 1.74 3.21 -12.18
N TRP A 63 2.90 3.23 -11.53
CA TRP A 63 3.75 4.41 -11.47
C TRP A 63 4.52 4.54 -12.79
N HIS A 64 4.28 5.63 -13.52
CA HIS A 64 4.98 5.91 -14.76
C HIS A 64 6.13 6.89 -14.46
N SER A 65 7.31 6.64 -15.03
CA SER A 65 8.47 7.53 -14.89
C SER A 65 9.10 7.79 -16.25
N GLY A 66 9.26 9.06 -16.60
CA GLY A 66 9.96 9.48 -17.81
C GLY A 66 11.45 9.65 -17.52
N VAL A 67 12.31 9.01 -18.32
CA VAL A 67 13.77 9.14 -18.20
C VAL A 67 14.30 9.84 -19.45
N GLY A 68 15.02 10.95 -19.25
CA GLY A 68 15.58 11.73 -20.36
C GLY A 68 16.70 10.98 -21.11
N PRO A 69 16.92 11.24 -22.41
CA PRO A 69 17.85 10.48 -23.24
C PRO A 69 19.32 10.58 -22.81
N ARG A 70 19.68 11.58 -21.99
CA ARG A 70 21.03 11.79 -21.43
C ARG A 70 21.27 11.07 -20.11
N VAL A 71 20.22 10.52 -19.47
CA VAL A 71 20.33 9.83 -18.20
C VAL A 71 20.74 8.37 -18.46
N ALA A 72 21.80 7.91 -17.81
CA ALA A 72 22.25 6.53 -17.83
C ALA A 72 21.61 5.72 -16.70
N ASP A 73 21.46 6.33 -15.52
CA ASP A 73 20.78 5.76 -14.36
C ASP A 73 19.95 6.86 -13.68
N ALA A 74 18.64 6.66 -13.65
CA ALA A 74 17.68 7.61 -13.07
C ALA A 74 17.44 7.37 -11.56
N SER A 75 18.15 6.41 -10.96
CA SER A 75 17.97 5.99 -9.57
C SER A 75 16.51 5.69 -9.22
N LEU A 76 15.74 5.16 -10.17
CA LEU A 76 14.36 4.74 -9.92
C LEU A 76 14.36 3.37 -9.25
N GLY A 77 13.67 3.23 -8.12
CA GLY A 77 13.53 1.96 -7.42
C GLY A 77 14.75 1.53 -6.58
N LYS A 78 15.74 2.41 -6.36
CA LYS A 78 16.90 2.11 -5.51
C LYS A 78 16.60 2.20 -4.01
N ILE A 79 15.61 3.01 -3.63
CA ILE A 79 15.13 3.11 -2.25
C ILE A 79 13.79 2.34 -2.16
N PRO A 80 13.67 1.31 -1.30
CA PRO A 80 12.42 0.58 -1.13
C PRO A 80 11.25 1.50 -0.78
N LEU A 81 10.11 1.32 -1.45
CA LEU A 81 8.87 2.12 -1.29
C LEU A 81 9.00 3.61 -1.64
N PHE A 82 10.12 4.04 -2.22
CA PHE A 82 10.29 5.40 -2.73
C PHE A 82 10.12 5.40 -4.25
N TYR A 83 8.98 5.94 -4.70
CA TYR A 83 8.57 5.89 -6.11
C TYR A 83 9.24 6.95 -7.00
N TYR A 84 10.00 7.87 -6.40
CA TYR A 84 10.66 8.95 -7.13
C TYR A 84 12.12 8.62 -7.41
N THR A 85 12.76 9.45 -8.24
CA THR A 85 14.21 9.38 -8.47
C THR A 85 14.95 9.61 -7.15
N GLY A 86 15.76 8.63 -6.75
CA GLY A 86 16.61 8.74 -5.58
C GLY A 86 17.30 7.41 -5.22
N PRO A 87 18.50 7.45 -4.63
CA PRO A 87 19.20 8.64 -4.17
C PRO A 87 19.94 9.36 -5.32
N PHE A 88 20.12 10.68 -5.18
CA PHE A 88 20.64 11.54 -6.27
C PHE A 88 22.13 11.34 -6.52
N GLU A 89 22.89 10.99 -5.48
CA GLU A 89 24.32 10.67 -5.54
C GLU A 89 24.63 9.47 -6.44
N ASP A 90 23.67 8.56 -6.61
CA ASP A 90 23.82 7.37 -7.45
C ASP A 90 23.33 7.59 -8.90
N MET A 91 22.82 8.78 -9.22
CA MET A 91 22.38 9.10 -10.58
C MET A 91 23.56 9.24 -11.51
N LYS A 92 23.37 8.82 -12.77
CA LYS A 92 24.42 8.88 -13.79
C LYS A 92 23.91 9.50 -15.07
N LEU A 93 24.76 10.30 -15.70
CA LEU A 93 24.57 10.78 -17.06
C LEU A 93 25.39 9.92 -18.02
N LYS A 94 24.94 9.82 -19.26
CA LYS A 94 25.70 9.13 -20.30
C LYS A 94 26.98 9.91 -20.58
N GLY A 95 28.12 9.23 -20.51
CA GLY A 95 29.43 9.82 -20.78
C GLY A 95 30.05 10.59 -19.60
N GLN A 96 29.50 10.44 -18.39
CA GLN A 96 30.10 10.90 -17.13
C GLN A 96 30.25 9.75 -16.15
#